data_AF-A0A3P1ZS51-F1
#
_entry.id   AF-A0A3P1ZS51-F1
#
_cell.length_a   1.000
_cell.length_b   1.000
_cell.length_c   1.000
_cell.angle_alpha   90.00
_cell.angle_beta   90.00
_cell.angle_gamma   90.00
#
_symmetry.space_group_name_H-M   'P 1'
#
loop_
_entity.id
_entity.type
_entity.pdbx_description
1 polymer ?
#
loop_
_entity_poly.entity_id
_entity_poly.type
_entity_poly.pdbx_seq_one_letter_code
_entity_poly.pdbx_strand_id
1 'polypeptide(L)'
;MGAVSGNSCTMEGSVCPFGAAFRRERQQREISQWMLAKRLDYHTRNIQRIEGGLRQPGVELALRMLEAIGADPGEFFRLLCVEATEKSDTAPSVLPGSVDVAYQKPEAAEGMRSFFGPLLVQARQAAGMSQTAMARRAGYNLRNVNTVERGRQEPGVMSALALAAATGVEVGDFFAHLALFSGTARGVYGSGSGGNGPYG
;
A
#
# COMPACT_ATOMS: atom_id res chain seq x y z
N MET A 1 -23.49 -6.85 30.56
CA MET A 1 -22.78 -7.53 29.45
C MET A 1 -23.36 -7.01 28.14
N GLY A 2 -22.78 -5.94 27.59
CA GLY A 2 -23.19 -5.39 26.29
C GLY A 2 -22.17 -5.79 25.24
N ALA A 3 -22.62 -6.50 24.20
CA ALA A 3 -21.80 -6.86 23.06
C ALA A 3 -21.42 -5.58 22.30
N VAL A 4 -20.14 -5.24 22.27
CA VAL A 4 -19.61 -4.20 21.37
C VAL A 4 -19.53 -4.83 19.99
N SER A 5 -20.53 -4.50 19.17
CA SER A 5 -20.57 -4.80 17.74
C SER A 5 -19.27 -4.34 17.08
N GLY A 6 -18.63 -5.26 16.37
CA GLY A 6 -17.36 -5.02 15.71
C GLY A 6 -17.54 -4.06 14.54
N ASN A 7 -17.16 -2.80 14.74
CA ASN A 7 -16.97 -1.88 13.63
C ASN A 7 -15.70 -2.30 12.89
N SER A 8 -15.85 -3.07 11.81
CA SER A 8 -15.05 -2.78 10.63
C SER A 8 -15.27 -1.30 10.34
N CYS A 9 -14.24 -0.50 10.10
CA CYS A 9 -14.44 0.83 9.54
C CYS A 9 -15.15 0.69 8.18
N THR A 10 -16.48 0.64 8.21
CA THR A 10 -17.35 0.93 7.09
C THR A 10 -17.17 2.41 6.83
N MET A 11 -16.25 2.72 5.92
CA MET A 11 -16.13 4.02 5.27
C MET A 11 -17.38 4.20 4.39
N GLU A 12 -18.56 4.35 5.00
CA GLU A 12 -19.77 4.74 4.29
C GLU A 12 -19.64 6.23 3.93
N GLY A 13 -19.36 6.50 2.65
CA GLY A 13 -19.40 7.83 2.04
C GLY A 13 -18.06 8.51 1.78
N SER A 14 -16.95 8.04 2.38
CA SER A 14 -15.63 8.63 2.12
C SER A 14 -14.94 7.93 0.95
N VAL A 15 -14.86 8.63 -0.19
CA VAL A 15 -14.17 8.18 -1.41
C VAL A 15 -12.70 7.89 -1.07
N CYS A 16 -12.22 6.69 -1.38
CA CYS A 16 -10.82 6.31 -1.12
C CYS A 16 -9.85 7.35 -1.73
N PRO A 17 -9.02 8.05 -0.93
CA PRO A 17 -8.22 9.17 -1.41
C PRO A 17 -7.12 8.73 -2.38
N PHE A 18 -6.65 7.48 -2.27
CA PHE A 18 -5.71 6.88 -3.22
C PHE A 18 -6.23 6.98 -4.66
N GLY A 19 -7.51 6.70 -4.90
CA GLY A 19 -8.08 6.68 -6.25
C GLY A 19 -7.99 8.03 -6.96
N ALA A 20 -8.39 9.09 -6.25
CA ALA A 20 -8.31 10.45 -6.76
C ALA A 20 -6.85 10.92 -6.94
N ALA A 21 -5.96 10.59 -5.99
CA ALA A 21 -4.54 10.91 -6.08
C ALA A 21 -3.87 10.21 -7.27
N PHE A 22 -4.08 8.90 -7.41
CA PHE A 22 -3.56 8.12 -8.52
C PHE A 22 -4.08 8.62 -9.88
N ARG A 23 -5.37 8.98 -9.96
CA ARG A 23 -5.95 9.57 -11.17
C ARG A 23 -5.23 10.85 -11.58
N ARG A 24 -4.94 11.76 -10.64
CA ARG A 24 -4.19 12.99 -10.92
C ARG A 24 -2.79 12.66 -11.43
N GLU A 25 -2.08 11.78 -10.74
CA GLU A 25 -0.71 11.35 -11.08
C GLU A 25 -0.64 10.75 -12.50
N ARG A 26 -1.62 9.91 -12.85
CA ARG A 26 -1.76 9.31 -14.18
C ARG A 26 -2.07 10.36 -15.26
N GLN A 27 -2.99 11.29 -14.98
CA GLN A 27 -3.38 12.33 -15.94
C GLN A 27 -2.25 13.32 -16.23
N GLN A 28 -1.44 13.67 -15.23
CA GLN A 28 -0.24 14.50 -15.40
C GLN A 28 0.80 13.86 -16.34
N ARG A 29 0.77 12.54 -16.48
CA ARG A 29 1.64 11.77 -17.39
C ARG A 29 0.95 11.40 -18.71
N GLU A 30 -0.24 11.96 -18.96
CA GLU A 30 -1.01 11.77 -20.19
C GLU A 30 -1.35 10.29 -20.51
N ILE A 31 -1.34 9.42 -19.50
CA ILE A 31 -1.65 8.00 -19.66
C ILE A 31 -3.15 7.82 -19.54
N SER A 32 -3.82 7.22 -20.52
CA SER A 32 -5.25 6.91 -20.42
C SER A 32 -5.53 5.71 -19.51
N GLN A 33 -6.76 5.56 -19.01
CA GLN A 33 -7.16 4.35 -18.27
C GLN A 33 -7.00 3.08 -19.11
N TRP A 34 -7.21 3.17 -20.43
CA TRP A 34 -6.98 2.05 -21.35
C TRP A 34 -5.51 1.68 -21.46
N MET A 35 -4.62 2.68 -21.57
CA MET A 35 -3.18 2.43 -21.63
C MET A 35 -2.70 1.79 -20.32
N LEU A 36 -3.17 2.28 -19.17
CA LEU A 36 -2.88 1.66 -17.87
C LEU A 36 -3.41 0.22 -17.78
N ALA A 37 -4.65 -0.03 -18.21
CA ALA A 37 -5.24 -1.36 -18.29
C ALA A 37 -4.37 -2.33 -19.09
N LYS A 38 -3.88 -1.87 -20.25
CA LYS A 38 -2.98 -2.64 -21.11
C LYS A 38 -1.64 -2.94 -20.44
N ARG A 39 -1.02 -1.95 -19.78
CA ARG A 39 0.26 -2.14 -19.07
C ARG A 39 0.15 -3.09 -17.88
N LEU A 40 -1.01 -3.16 -17.22
CA LEU A 40 -1.25 -3.99 -16.04
C LEU A 40 -1.85 -5.37 -16.34
N ASP A 41 -2.22 -5.64 -17.59
CA ASP A 41 -3.13 -6.74 -17.96
C ASP A 41 -4.36 -6.79 -17.04
N TYR A 42 -5.03 -5.64 -16.90
CA TYR A 42 -6.10 -5.44 -15.91
C TYR A 42 -7.32 -4.78 -16.52
N HIS A 43 -8.51 -5.25 -16.15
CA HIS A 43 -9.74 -4.77 -16.78
C HIS A 43 -10.03 -3.29 -16.47
N THR A 44 -10.28 -2.46 -17.49
CA THR A 44 -10.46 -1.00 -17.36
C THR A 44 -11.55 -0.60 -16.36
N ARG A 45 -12.65 -1.37 -16.28
CA ARG A 45 -13.72 -1.16 -15.27
C ARG A 45 -13.18 -1.18 -13.84
N ASN A 46 -12.18 -2.01 -13.53
CA ASN A 46 -11.59 -2.06 -12.20
C ASN A 46 -10.74 -0.83 -11.90
N ILE A 47 -10.02 -0.31 -12.90
CA ILE A 47 -9.27 0.95 -12.80
C ILE A 47 -10.24 2.10 -12.53
N GLN A 48 -11.34 2.18 -13.27
CA GLN A 48 -12.37 3.20 -13.06
C GLN A 48 -12.96 3.15 -11.65
N ARG A 49 -13.23 1.95 -11.12
CA ARG A 49 -13.71 1.79 -9.74
C ARG A 49 -12.67 2.21 -8.71
N ILE A 50 -11.39 1.94 -8.96
CA ILE A 50 -10.29 2.37 -8.07
C ILE A 50 -10.16 3.88 -8.09
N GLU A 51 -10.06 4.50 -9.27
CA GLU A 51 -9.90 5.96 -9.42
C GLU A 51 -11.12 6.75 -8.95
N GLY A 52 -12.32 6.17 -9.08
CA GLY A 52 -13.55 6.70 -8.51
C GLY A 52 -13.70 6.46 -7.01
N GLY A 53 -12.72 5.80 -6.37
CA GLY A 53 -12.70 5.46 -4.94
C GLY A 53 -13.77 4.45 -4.50
N LEU A 54 -14.45 3.79 -5.45
CA LEU A 54 -15.43 2.72 -5.21
C LEU A 54 -14.77 1.38 -4.87
N ARG A 55 -13.44 1.29 -4.99
CA ARG A 55 -12.65 0.11 -4.61
C ARG A 55 -11.26 0.53 -4.15
N GLN A 56 -10.84 0.04 -3.00
CA GLN A 56 -9.47 0.18 -2.54
C GLN A 56 -8.62 -0.98 -3.11
N PRO A 57 -7.47 -0.70 -3.77
CA PRO A 57 -6.53 -1.74 -4.16
C PRO A 57 -5.73 -2.24 -2.95
N GLY A 58 -5.18 -3.45 -3.07
CA GLY A 58 -4.07 -3.89 -2.22
C GLY A 58 -2.80 -3.06 -2.49
N VAL A 59 -1.86 -3.07 -1.55
CA VAL A 59 -0.61 -2.33 -1.68
C VAL A 59 0.23 -2.78 -2.88
N GLU A 60 0.30 -4.07 -3.20
CA GLU A 60 1.09 -4.59 -4.31
C GLU A 60 0.49 -4.17 -5.66
N LEU A 61 -0.85 -4.17 -5.77
CA LEU A 61 -1.52 -3.63 -6.95
C LEU A 61 -1.29 -2.12 -7.08
N ALA A 62 -1.32 -1.37 -5.97
CA ALA A 62 -1.04 0.06 -5.98
C ALA A 62 0.38 0.37 -6.47
N LEU A 63 1.37 -0.40 -6.03
CA LEU A 63 2.77 -0.26 -6.48
C LEU A 63 2.90 -0.55 -7.98
N ARG A 64 2.31 -1.64 -8.47
CA ARG A 64 2.28 -1.93 -9.91
C ARG A 64 1.59 -0.84 -10.72
N MET A 65 0.51 -0.25 -10.20
CA MET A 65 -0.17 0.87 -10.84
C MET A 65 0.76 2.09 -10.99
N LEU A 66 1.55 2.41 -9.96
CA LEU A 66 2.52 3.51 -9.98
C LEU A 66 3.69 3.22 -10.93
N GLU A 67 4.23 2.01 -10.89
CA GLU A 67 5.27 1.56 -11.83
C GLU A 67 4.78 1.62 -13.27
N ALA A 68 3.56 1.14 -13.54
CA ALA A 68 2.97 1.16 -14.88
C ALA A 68 2.77 2.57 -15.44
N ILE A 69 2.72 3.61 -14.60
CA ILE A 69 2.70 5.01 -15.05
C ILE A 69 4.06 5.70 -14.95
N GLY A 70 5.10 5.06 -14.41
CA GLY A 70 6.40 5.70 -14.15
C GLY A 70 6.30 6.77 -13.06
N ALA A 71 5.47 6.56 -12.04
CA ALA A 71 5.43 7.38 -10.85
C ALA A 71 6.37 6.82 -9.78
N ASP A 72 7.05 7.70 -9.05
CA ASP A 72 7.87 7.31 -7.91
C ASP A 72 6.96 6.90 -6.74
N PRO A 73 7.05 5.64 -6.25
CA PRO A 73 6.17 5.20 -5.17
C PRO A 73 6.38 5.95 -3.86
N GLY A 74 7.63 6.26 -3.51
CA GLY A 74 7.93 6.94 -2.25
C GLY A 74 7.30 8.33 -2.21
N GLU A 75 7.57 9.15 -3.23
CA GLU A 75 7.03 10.49 -3.36
C GLU A 75 5.50 10.49 -3.41
N PHE A 76 4.91 9.57 -4.17
CA PHE A 76 3.45 9.43 -4.25
C PHE A 76 2.83 9.14 -2.87
N PHE A 77 3.37 8.18 -2.12
CA PHE A 77 2.82 7.80 -0.82
C PHE A 77 3.08 8.85 0.26
N ARG A 78 4.21 9.56 0.18
CA ARG A 78 4.50 10.72 1.04
C ARG A 78 3.45 11.81 0.86
N LEU A 79 3.16 12.21 -0.38
CA LEU A 79 2.13 13.21 -0.70
C LEU A 79 0.73 12.73 -0.31
N LEU A 80 0.40 11.47 -0.59
CA LEU A 80 -0.88 10.88 -0.19
C LEU A 80 -1.07 10.89 1.33
N CYS A 81 -0.01 10.67 2.11
CA CYS A 81 -0.06 10.73 3.57
C CYS A 81 -0.36 12.15 4.06
N VAL A 82 0.28 13.16 3.48
CA VAL A 82 0.03 14.57 3.81
C VAL A 82 -1.43 14.92 3.51
N GLU A 83 -1.90 14.63 2.30
CA GLU A 83 -3.30 14.90 1.91
C GLU A 83 -4.33 14.17 2.80
N ALA A 84 -4.02 12.94 3.23
CA ALA A 84 -4.90 12.17 4.10
C ALA A 84 -4.92 12.73 5.54
N THR A 85 -3.81 13.32 5.99
CA THR A 85 -3.71 13.93 7.33
C THR A 85 -4.38 15.29 7.37
N GLU A 86 -4.22 16.13 6.35
CA GLU A 86 -4.87 17.46 6.28
C GLU A 86 -6.40 17.40 6.26
N LYS A 87 -6.95 16.30 5.73
CA LYS A 87 -8.40 16.06 5.71
C LYS A 87 -8.93 15.45 7.01
N SER A 88 -8.04 15.12 7.95
CA SER A 88 -8.41 14.63 9.27
C SER A 88 -8.45 15.79 10.25
N ASP A 89 -9.58 16.00 10.93
CA ASP A 89 -9.70 16.98 12.03
C ASP A 89 -8.86 16.61 13.27
N THR A 90 -8.11 15.50 13.22
CA THR A 90 -7.31 15.01 14.33
C THR A 90 -5.85 15.40 14.12
N ALA A 91 -5.29 16.18 15.05
CA ALA A 91 -3.88 16.53 15.03
C ALA A 91 -3.00 15.26 15.01
N PRO A 92 -1.98 15.17 14.14
CA PRO A 92 -1.08 14.04 14.15
C PRO A 92 -0.31 14.01 15.48
N SER A 93 -0.54 12.96 16.28
CA SER A 93 0.11 12.80 17.59
C SER A 93 1.63 12.59 17.51
N VAL A 94 2.21 12.45 16.32
CA VAL A 94 3.64 12.23 16.09
C VAL A 94 4.08 12.88 14.79
N LEU A 95 5.29 13.43 14.81
CA LEU A 95 5.96 13.99 13.64
C LEU A 95 6.35 12.85 12.67
N PRO A 96 5.87 12.88 11.41
CA PRO A 96 6.35 11.98 10.36
C PRO A 96 7.87 12.07 10.22
N GLY A 97 8.54 10.94 9.97
CA GLY A 97 10.00 10.91 9.72
C GLY A 97 10.87 11.11 10.96
N SER A 98 10.38 10.75 12.15
CA SER A 98 11.17 10.80 13.39
C SER A 98 11.92 9.50 13.70
N VAL A 99 11.65 8.43 12.95
CA VAL A 99 12.25 7.10 13.13
C VAL A 99 13.05 6.74 11.88
N ASP A 100 14.37 6.65 12.03
CA ASP A 100 15.27 6.14 11.00
C ASP A 100 15.29 4.61 10.98
N VAL A 101 15.14 4.01 9.80
CA VAL A 101 15.12 2.56 9.63
C VAL A 101 16.02 2.16 8.47
N ALA A 102 17.02 1.33 8.75
CA ALA A 102 17.82 0.68 7.73
C ALA A 102 17.10 -0.59 7.24
N TYR A 103 16.19 -0.43 6.28
CA TYR A 103 15.38 -1.56 5.80
C TYR A 103 16.24 -2.63 5.12
N GLN A 104 16.02 -3.87 5.53
CA GLN A 104 16.60 -5.05 4.91
C GLN A 104 15.55 -5.78 4.09
N LYS A 105 15.96 -6.31 2.93
CA LYS A 105 15.08 -7.13 2.09
C LYS A 105 14.62 -8.36 2.89
N PRO A 106 13.31 -8.55 3.10
CA PRO A 106 12.83 -9.72 3.82
C PRO A 106 13.13 -11.01 3.06
N GLU A 107 13.44 -12.08 3.80
CA GLU A 107 13.53 -13.41 3.23
C GLU A 107 12.12 -13.90 2.87
N ALA A 108 11.97 -14.41 1.64
CA ALA A 108 10.71 -15.00 1.21
C ALA A 108 10.44 -16.28 2.00
N ALA A 109 9.38 -16.27 2.82
CA ALA A 109 8.94 -17.44 3.57
C ALA A 109 7.79 -18.16 2.87
N GLU A 110 7.60 -19.45 3.18
CA GLU A 110 6.50 -20.23 2.65
C GLU A 110 5.13 -19.59 2.98
N GLY A 111 4.31 -19.41 1.93
CA GLY A 111 3.00 -18.78 2.04
C GLY A 111 3.01 -17.26 2.21
N MET A 112 4.18 -16.60 2.11
CA MET A 112 4.28 -15.15 2.06
C MET A 112 3.70 -14.63 0.73
N ARG A 113 2.83 -13.63 0.82
CA ARG A 113 2.14 -12.98 -0.31
C ARG A 113 2.57 -11.54 -0.53
N SER A 114 3.16 -10.90 0.47
CA SER A 114 3.59 -9.51 0.40
C SER A 114 4.76 -9.24 1.35
N PHE A 115 5.71 -8.42 0.93
CA PHE A 115 6.80 -7.93 1.78
C PHE A 115 6.39 -6.78 2.70
N PHE A 116 5.18 -6.23 2.55
CA PHE A 116 4.67 -5.16 3.41
C PHE A 116 4.78 -5.50 4.89
N GLY A 117 4.31 -6.69 5.27
CA GLY A 117 4.31 -7.16 6.66
C GLY A 117 5.70 -7.19 7.30
N PRO A 118 6.64 -7.95 6.72
CA PRO A 118 8.01 -7.99 7.22
C PRO A 118 8.72 -6.64 7.28
N LEU A 119 8.46 -5.71 6.33
CA LEU A 119 8.99 -4.35 6.43
C LEU A 119 8.33 -3.54 7.55
N LEU A 120 7.02 -3.71 7.75
CA LEU A 120 6.31 -3.07 8.86
C LEU A 120 6.84 -3.54 10.21
N VAL A 121 7.26 -4.79 10.34
CA VAL A 121 7.93 -5.31 11.54
C VAL A 121 9.22 -4.53 11.83
N GLN A 122 10.05 -4.29 10.81
CA GLN A 122 11.30 -3.52 10.97
C GLN A 122 11.01 -2.08 11.41
N ALA A 123 10.07 -1.40 10.76
CA ALA A 123 9.63 -0.06 11.13
C ALA A 123 9.12 0.01 12.58
N ARG A 124 8.25 -0.94 12.94
CA ARG A 124 7.67 -1.03 14.28
C ARG A 124 8.73 -1.29 15.36
N GLN A 125 9.70 -2.16 15.08
CA GLN A 125 10.78 -2.50 16.02
C GLN A 125 11.74 -1.33 16.21
N ALA A 126 12.10 -0.61 15.14
CA ALA A 126 12.91 0.60 15.22
C ALA A 126 12.22 1.69 16.06
N ALA A 127 10.90 1.78 16.00
CA ALA A 127 10.09 2.67 16.82
C ALA A 127 9.85 2.18 18.26
N GLY A 128 10.40 1.02 18.67
CA GLY A 128 10.18 0.43 20.00
C GLY A 128 8.72 0.07 20.28
N MET A 129 7.92 -0.17 19.24
CA MET A 129 6.46 -0.24 19.35
C MET A 129 5.94 -1.68 19.39
N SER A 130 4.90 -1.95 20.17
CA SER A 130 4.21 -3.24 20.16
C SER A 130 3.21 -3.34 19.01
N GLN A 131 2.87 -4.56 18.57
CA GLN A 131 1.81 -4.79 17.57
C GLN A 131 0.50 -4.08 17.98
N THR A 132 0.17 -4.18 19.27
CA THR A 132 -1.06 -3.60 19.82
C THR A 132 -1.05 -2.07 19.79
N ALA A 133 0.08 -1.45 20.12
CA ALA A 133 0.22 0.00 20.07
C ALA A 133 0.11 0.52 18.63
N MET A 134 0.83 -0.11 17.69
CA MET A 134 0.80 0.26 16.27
C MET A 134 -0.61 0.16 15.69
N ALA A 135 -1.29 -0.96 15.91
CA ALA A 135 -2.62 -1.18 15.35
C ALA A 135 -3.67 -0.25 15.94
N ARG A 136 -3.62 0.01 17.25
CA ARG A 136 -4.50 1.02 17.89
C ARG A 136 -4.28 2.40 17.27
N ARG A 137 -3.02 2.79 17.08
CA ARG A 137 -2.68 4.08 16.49
C ARG A 137 -3.07 4.20 15.01
N ALA A 138 -2.98 3.10 14.26
CA ALA A 138 -3.41 3.03 12.87
C ALA A 138 -4.93 2.86 12.69
N GLY A 139 -5.71 2.74 13.78
CA GLY A 139 -7.13 2.37 13.70
C GLY A 139 -7.36 1.00 13.03
N TYR A 140 -6.38 0.10 13.12
CA TYR A 140 -6.38 -1.19 12.43
C TYR A 140 -6.81 -2.33 13.37
N ASN A 141 -7.53 -3.31 12.83
CA ASN A 141 -8.02 -4.44 13.61
C ASN A 141 -6.87 -5.35 14.07
N LEU A 142 -6.69 -5.44 15.39
CA LEU A 142 -5.67 -6.24 16.07
C LEU A 142 -5.64 -7.71 15.63
N ARG A 143 -6.81 -8.30 15.31
CA ARG A 143 -6.90 -9.72 14.93
C ARG A 143 -6.08 -10.05 13.68
N ASN A 144 -5.91 -9.09 12.78
CA ASN A 144 -5.27 -9.32 11.48
C ASN A 144 -3.79 -8.88 11.45
N VAL A 145 -3.33 -8.09 12.42
CA VAL A 145 -1.96 -7.53 12.45
C VAL A 145 -0.90 -8.63 12.37
N ASN A 146 -1.12 -9.71 13.11
CA ASN A 146 -0.21 -10.85 13.19
C ASN A 146 -0.04 -11.58 11.84
N THR A 147 -1.12 -11.68 11.06
CA THR A 147 -1.15 -12.28 9.72
C THR A 147 -0.55 -11.33 8.69
N VAL A 148 -0.80 -10.03 8.83
CA VAL A 148 -0.20 -8.97 8.01
C VAL A 148 1.31 -8.94 8.21
N GLU A 149 1.81 -8.87 9.45
CA GLU A 149 3.27 -8.84 9.74
C GLU A 149 4.01 -10.08 9.24
N ARG A 150 3.34 -11.25 9.18
CA ARG A 150 3.89 -12.47 8.55
C ARG A 150 3.89 -12.44 7.02
N GLY A 151 3.35 -11.39 6.40
CA GLY A 151 3.17 -11.27 4.96
C GLY A 151 2.12 -12.22 4.39
N ARG A 152 1.31 -12.90 5.22
CA ARG A 152 0.29 -13.87 4.77
C ARG A 152 -1.00 -13.19 4.32
N GLN A 153 -1.23 -11.95 4.76
CA GLN A 153 -2.34 -11.12 4.34
C GLN A 153 -1.84 -9.77 3.86
N GLU A 154 -2.21 -9.42 2.65
CA GLU A 154 -1.96 -8.11 2.07
C GLU A 154 -3.03 -7.11 2.56
N PRO A 155 -2.67 -5.98 3.18
CA PRO A 155 -3.62 -4.94 3.53
C PRO A 155 -4.01 -4.10 2.30
N GLY A 156 -5.20 -3.50 2.36
CA GLY A 156 -5.57 -2.46 1.41
C GLY A 156 -4.67 -1.23 1.57
N VAL A 157 -4.46 -0.48 0.49
CA VAL A 157 -3.46 0.59 0.42
C VAL A 157 -3.59 1.68 1.51
N MET A 158 -4.80 2.10 1.87
CA MET A 158 -4.98 3.10 2.93
C MET A 158 -4.70 2.55 4.33
N SER A 159 -4.98 1.26 4.56
CA SER A 159 -4.61 0.60 5.81
C SER A 159 -3.09 0.39 5.88
N ALA A 160 -2.45 0.08 4.75
CA ALA A 160 -1.00 -0.01 4.65
C ALA A 160 -0.35 1.34 5.00
N LEU A 161 -0.87 2.43 4.43
CA LEU A 161 -0.44 3.80 4.69
C LEU A 161 -0.57 4.16 6.18
N ALA A 162 -1.74 3.89 6.78
CA ALA A 162 -2.00 4.17 8.18
C ALA A 162 -1.09 3.36 9.13
N LEU A 163 -0.82 2.08 8.80
CA LEU A 163 0.08 1.24 9.58
C LEU A 163 1.53 1.75 9.52
N ALA A 164 2.03 2.11 8.35
CA ALA A 164 3.37 2.69 8.20
C ALA A 164 3.48 4.02 8.95
N ALA A 165 2.55 4.95 8.73
CA ALA A 165 2.52 6.25 9.40
C ALA A 165 2.40 6.13 10.94
N ALA A 166 1.69 5.11 11.45
CA ALA A 166 1.57 4.85 12.88
C ALA A 166 2.90 4.48 13.55
N THR A 167 3.90 4.00 12.81
CA THR A 167 5.23 3.72 13.37
C THR A 167 6.08 4.98 13.52
N GLY A 168 5.77 6.07 12.84
CA GLY A 168 6.53 7.33 12.88
C GLY A 168 7.71 7.41 11.90
N VAL A 169 7.92 6.38 11.07
CA VAL A 169 8.90 6.39 9.97
C VAL A 169 8.53 7.41 8.90
N GLU A 170 9.49 7.74 8.03
CA GLU A 170 9.20 8.44 6.78
C GLU A 170 8.44 7.48 5.83
N VAL A 171 7.24 7.91 5.40
CA VAL A 171 6.32 7.08 4.63
C VAL A 171 6.85 6.84 3.22
N GLY A 172 7.42 7.86 2.59
CA GLY A 172 8.03 7.73 1.28
C GLY A 172 9.14 6.68 1.27
N ASP A 173 10.06 6.74 2.21
CA ASP A 173 11.16 5.78 2.37
C ASP A 173 10.63 4.36 2.58
N PHE A 174 9.60 4.18 3.42
CA PHE A 174 8.97 2.87 3.62
C PHE A 174 8.44 2.29 2.29
N PHE A 175 7.65 3.06 1.54
CA PHE A 175 7.05 2.58 0.30
C PHE A 175 8.06 2.48 -0.87
N ALA A 176 9.12 3.28 -0.87
CA ALA A 176 10.24 3.15 -1.80
C ALA A 176 10.96 1.81 -1.60
N HIS A 177 11.25 1.43 -0.34
CA HIS A 177 11.84 0.13 -0.03
C HIS A 177 10.90 -1.03 -0.33
N LEU A 178 9.60 -0.88 -0.05
CA LEU A 178 8.61 -1.88 -0.42
C LEU A 178 8.58 -2.10 -1.94
N ALA A 179 8.54 -1.03 -2.73
CA ALA A 179 8.59 -1.12 -4.19
C ALA A 179 9.88 -1.81 -4.68
N LEU A 180 11.01 -1.44 -4.09
CA LEU A 180 12.31 -2.05 -4.39
C LEU A 180 12.32 -3.56 -4.13
N PHE A 181 11.79 -3.99 -2.99
CA PHE A 181 11.84 -5.40 -2.61
C PHE A 181 10.75 -6.25 -3.26
N SER A 182 9.57 -5.68 -3.53
CA SER A 182 8.49 -6.34 -4.27
C SER A 182 8.82 -6.56 -5.76
N GLY A 183 9.98 -6.09 -6.23
CA GLY A 183 10.40 -6.26 -7.63
C GLY A 183 9.73 -5.27 -8.59
N THR A 184 9.08 -4.22 -8.06
CA THR A 184 8.50 -3.13 -8.87
C THR A 184 9.48 -1.97 -9.08
N ALA A 185 10.65 -2.00 -8.43
CA ALA A 185 11.74 -1.05 -8.69
C ALA A 185 13.00 -1.76 -9.19
N ARG A 186 12.89 -2.39 -10.38
CA ARG A 186 13.96 -2.51 -11.40
C ARG A 186 13.49 -3.42 -12.53
N GLY A 187 13.42 -2.86 -13.74
CA GLY A 187 13.18 -3.62 -14.95
C GLY A 187 14.21 -4.74 -15.14
N VAL A 188 13.73 -5.98 -15.11
CA VAL A 188 14.31 -7.11 -15.82
C VAL A 188 13.12 -7.85 -16.42
N TYR A 189 12.77 -7.50 -17.66
CA TYR A 189 12.05 -8.43 -18.54
C TYR A 189 13.00 -9.60 -18.81
N GLY A 190 13.05 -10.52 -17.85
CA GLY A 190 13.63 -11.83 -18.01
C GLY A 190 12.70 -12.64 -18.89
N SER A 191 13.09 -12.78 -20.15
CA SER A 191 12.57 -13.78 -21.07
C SER A 191 12.61 -15.15 -20.39
N GLY A 192 11.46 -15.81 -20.32
CA GLY A 192 11.29 -17.15 -19.77
C GLY A 192 10.16 -17.84 -20.50
N SER A 193 10.53 -18.45 -21.63
CA SER A 193 9.70 -19.22 -22.55
C SER A 193 9.09 -20.48 -21.92
N GLY A 194 7.94 -20.88 -22.47
CA GLY A 194 7.33 -22.21 -22.28
C GLY A 194 5.91 -22.08 -21.75
N GLY A 195 4.83 -22.27 -22.50
CA GLY A 195 4.64 -22.98 -23.75
C GLY A 195 3.28 -23.66 -23.63
N ASN A 196 2.35 -23.31 -24.51
CA ASN A 196 1.31 -24.21 -25.00
C ASN A 196 0.58 -23.56 -26.17
N GLY A 197 0.89 -24.06 -27.38
CA GLY A 197 -0.11 -24.76 -28.19
C GLY A 197 -1.15 -23.90 -28.90
N PRO A 198 -1.26 -24.00 -30.24
CA PRO A 198 -2.18 -23.20 -31.04
C PRO A 198 -3.60 -23.78 -30.99
N TYR A 199 -4.58 -22.90 -30.82
CA TYR A 199 -5.93 -23.06 -31.32
C TYR A 199 -6.25 -21.70 -31.99
N GLY A 200 -6.54 -21.63 -33.29
CA GLY A 200 -7.59 -22.39 -33.95
C GLY A 200 -8.76 -21.43 -34.11
#